data_AF-A0A0D8HEJ2-F1
#
_entry.id   AF-A0A0D8HEJ2-F1
#
_cell.length_a   1.000
_cell.length_b   1.000
_cell.length_c   1.000
_cell.angle_alpha   90.00
_cell.angle_beta   90.00
_cell.angle_gamma   90.00
#
_symmetry.space_group_name_H-M   'P 1'
#
loop_
_entity.id
_entity.type
_entity.pdbx_description
1 polymer ?
#
loop_
_entity_poly.entity_id
_entity_poly.type
_entity_poly.pdbx_seq_one_letter_code
_entity_poly.pdbx_strand_id
1 'polypeptide(L)'
;MKTIIEIVVAVVLLGVIVRTLFSTFKITRDYQRLVVFRLGKSSGAKGPGLIMINPITDRISLVDLREQFLEIPHQTAITKDNAPISIDFIMFYRVFDPVTSVVNIRDFSGAALNIAATTLRSVVGDMALDDVLSKREAMNTSLRVKLDEVTERWGVKVTNVEVREINPPPAVQEAMTRQMSAERTRRAVVTESEGKKQAAITVAEGQKQADVLSAEGAQQAAILTAEAERQSAVLRAEGLASALSVIGEIAKGTDPNTILLQYLGALKELANSPSTKILFPMELTNLLSGVRDIVERQSPGNSNTLRITKDAV
;
A
#
# COMPACT_ATOMS: atom_id res chain seq x y z
N MET A 1 16.80 -54.95 83.68
CA MET A 1 16.66 -55.23 82.22
C MET A 1 15.21 -55.14 81.77
N LYS A 2 14.26 -55.87 82.39
CA LYS A 2 12.82 -55.81 82.06
C LYS A 2 12.20 -54.39 82.14
N THR A 3 12.46 -53.67 83.23
CA THR A 3 11.98 -52.28 83.41
C THR A 3 12.52 -51.30 82.38
N ILE A 4 13.77 -51.47 81.95
CA ILE A 4 14.38 -50.63 80.91
C ILE A 4 13.72 -50.93 79.56
N ILE A 5 13.43 -52.19 79.26
CA ILE A 5 12.71 -52.60 78.05
C ILE A 5 11.28 -52.05 78.05
N GLU A 6 10.56 -52.11 79.18
CA GLU A 6 9.20 -51.55 79.31
C GLU A 6 9.18 -50.03 79.09
N ILE A 7 10.15 -49.29 79.63
CA ILE A 7 10.27 -47.84 79.42
C ILE A 7 10.59 -47.53 77.94
N VAL A 8 11.50 -48.28 77.32
CA VAL A 8 11.83 -48.09 75.90
C VAL A 8 10.62 -48.37 75.01
N VAL A 9 9.86 -49.45 75.28
CA VAL A 9 8.63 -49.77 74.55
C VAL A 9 7.58 -48.67 74.72
N ALA A 10 7.39 -48.16 75.94
CA ALA A 10 6.44 -47.08 76.21
C ALA A 10 6.82 -45.77 75.49
N VAL A 11 8.11 -45.41 75.46
CA VAL A 11 8.61 -44.22 74.75
C VAL A 11 8.43 -44.37 73.24
N VAL A 12 8.67 -45.55 72.68
CA VAL A 12 8.44 -45.82 71.25
C VAL A 12 6.94 -45.74 70.92
N LEU A 13 6.07 -46.33 71.74
CA LEU A 13 4.62 -46.25 71.58
C LEU A 13 4.11 -44.81 71.64
N LEU A 14 4.57 -44.04 72.63
CA LEU A 14 4.24 -42.63 72.76
C LEU A 14 4.71 -41.83 71.53
N GLY A 15 5.93 -42.09 71.05
CA GLY A 15 6.46 -41.47 69.83
C GLY A 15 5.63 -41.79 68.58
N VAL A 16 5.17 -43.03 68.43
CA VAL A 16 4.28 -43.44 67.34
C VAL A 16 2.92 -42.75 67.45
N ILE A 17 2.31 -42.71 68.64
CA ILE A 17 1.02 -42.04 68.87
C ILE A 17 1.11 -40.55 68.53
N VAL A 18 2.13 -39.85 69.05
CA VAL A 18 2.36 -38.43 68.78
C VAL A 18 2.56 -38.20 67.27
N ARG A 19 3.36 -39.04 66.60
CA ARG A 19 3.57 -38.95 65.14
C ARG A 19 2.26 -39.10 64.35
N THR A 20 1.40 -40.05 64.71
CA THR A 20 0.10 -40.23 64.03
C THR A 20 -0.87 -39.07 64.27
N LEU A 21 -0.84 -38.47 65.47
CA LEU A 21 -1.67 -37.32 65.82
C LEU A 21 -1.27 -36.07 65.04
N PHE A 22 0.05 -35.79 64.92
CA PHE A 22 0.53 -34.67 64.11
C PHE A 22 0.33 -34.89 62.61
N SER A 23 0.44 -36.13 62.12
CA SER A 23 0.20 -36.47 60.71
C SER A 23 -1.27 -36.37 60.28
N THR A 24 -2.18 -36.16 61.24
CA THR A 24 -3.63 -36.04 60.99
C THR A 24 -4.01 -34.67 60.43
N PHE A 25 -3.24 -33.63 60.75
CA PHE A 25 -3.48 -32.27 60.31
C PHE A 25 -2.58 -31.93 59.13
N LYS A 26 -3.20 -31.69 57.96
CA LYS A 26 -2.48 -31.26 56.77
C LYS A 26 -3.02 -29.92 56.29
N ILE A 27 -2.11 -28.98 56.06
CA ILE A 27 -2.44 -27.65 55.54
C ILE A 27 -2.24 -27.69 54.03
N THR A 28 -3.29 -27.34 53.28
CA THR A 28 -3.24 -27.17 51.83
C THR A 28 -3.33 -25.71 51.45
N ARG A 29 -2.54 -25.35 50.44
CA ARG A 29 -2.54 -24.03 49.82
C ARG A 29 -3.78 -23.87 48.94
N ASP A 30 -4.22 -22.63 48.71
CA ASP A 30 -5.43 -22.30 47.94
C ASP A 30 -5.50 -22.90 46.53
N TYR A 31 -4.33 -23.03 45.89
CA TYR A 31 -4.21 -23.54 44.53
C TYR A 31 -4.05 -25.06 44.45
N GLN A 32 -4.00 -25.75 45.60
CA GLN A 32 -3.87 -27.21 45.67
C GLN A 32 -5.15 -27.84 46.18
N ARG A 33 -5.49 -29.02 45.67
CA ARG A 33 -6.59 -29.84 46.18
C ARG A 33 -6.08 -31.20 46.61
N LEU A 34 -6.61 -31.67 47.72
CA LEU A 34 -6.34 -33.01 48.25
C LEU A 34 -7.47 -33.94 47.82
N VAL A 35 -7.14 -34.92 46.99
CA VAL A 35 -8.04 -36.04 46.68
C VAL A 35 -7.76 -37.13 47.69
N VAL A 36 -8.77 -37.47 48.49
CA VAL A 36 -8.63 -38.43 49.59
C VAL A 36 -9.33 -39.74 49.22
N PHE A 37 -8.59 -40.84 49.31
CA PHE A 37 -9.10 -42.19 49.12
C PHE A 37 -9.19 -42.89 50.47
N ARG A 38 -10.41 -43.21 50.91
CA ARG A 38 -10.65 -43.95 52.15
C ARG A 38 -11.02 -45.38 51.81
N LEU A 39 -10.20 -46.35 52.23
CA LEU A 39 -10.43 -47.78 52.00
C LEU A 39 -10.78 -48.10 50.52
N GLY A 40 -10.14 -47.41 49.57
CA GLY A 40 -10.35 -47.58 48.13
C GLY A 40 -11.51 -46.79 47.52
N LYS A 41 -12.33 -46.09 48.30
CA LYS A 41 -13.37 -45.18 47.77
C LYS A 41 -12.87 -43.74 47.76
N SER A 42 -13.16 -42.99 46.68
CA SER A 42 -12.89 -41.55 46.62
C SER A 42 -13.87 -40.81 47.54
N SER A 43 -13.34 -40.12 48.55
CA SER A 43 -14.14 -39.33 49.50
C SER A 43 -14.40 -37.90 48.98
N GLY A 44 -14.13 -37.64 47.71
CA GLY A 44 -14.17 -36.32 47.09
C GLY A 44 -12.87 -35.52 47.26
N ALA A 45 -12.85 -34.32 46.67
CA ALA A 45 -11.74 -33.38 46.81
C ALA A 45 -11.99 -32.43 47.98
N LYS A 46 -11.02 -32.34 48.88
CA LYS A 46 -11.06 -31.41 50.01
C LYS A 46 -10.43 -30.07 49.61
N GLY A 47 -11.11 -28.98 49.98
CA GLY A 47 -10.69 -27.61 49.68
C GLY A 47 -9.56 -27.08 50.56
N PRO A 48 -9.08 -25.87 50.31
CA PRO A 48 -7.90 -25.33 50.98
C PRO A 48 -8.15 -25.08 52.48
N GLY A 49 -7.05 -24.98 53.24
CA GLY A 49 -7.08 -24.83 54.69
C GLY A 49 -6.64 -26.08 55.45
N LEU A 50 -7.05 -26.15 56.72
CA LEU A 50 -6.71 -27.23 57.63
C LEU A 50 -7.63 -28.43 57.38
N ILE A 51 -7.07 -29.50 56.81
CA ILE A 51 -7.80 -30.72 56.56
C ILE A 51 -7.37 -31.78 57.57
N MET A 52 -8.38 -32.40 58.20
CA MET A 52 -8.20 -33.62 58.98
C MET A 52 -8.23 -34.84 58.05
N ILE A 53 -7.16 -35.62 58.06
CA ILE A 53 -7.01 -36.89 57.34
C ILE A 53 -6.60 -37.99 58.31
N ASN A 54 -7.10 -39.21 58.13
CA ASN A 54 -6.62 -40.34 58.92
C ASN A 54 -5.36 -40.93 58.25
N PRO A 55 -4.15 -40.79 58.82
CA PRO A 55 -2.92 -41.21 58.16
C PRO A 55 -2.80 -42.74 57.97
N ILE A 56 -3.64 -43.54 58.63
CA ILE A 56 -3.59 -45.01 58.55
C ILE A 56 -4.45 -45.54 57.40
N THR A 57 -5.66 -44.99 57.21
CA THR A 57 -6.64 -45.51 56.24
C THR A 57 -6.76 -44.68 54.98
N ASP A 58 -6.39 -43.40 55.05
CA ASP A 58 -6.61 -42.46 53.96
C ASP A 58 -5.33 -42.34 53.10
N ARG A 59 -5.44 -42.60 51.79
CA ARG A 59 -4.40 -42.25 50.82
C ARG A 59 -4.71 -40.90 50.21
N ILE A 60 -3.69 -40.05 50.06
CA ILE A 60 -3.84 -38.69 49.56
C ILE A 60 -3.11 -38.51 48.22
N SER A 61 -3.76 -37.82 47.29
CA SER A 61 -3.14 -37.30 46.07
C SER A 61 -3.28 -35.79 46.03
N LEU A 62 -2.17 -35.09 45.77
CA LEU A 62 -2.13 -33.64 45.65
C LEU A 62 -2.25 -33.27 44.18
N VAL A 63 -3.21 -32.41 43.86
CA VAL A 63 -3.44 -31.92 42.50
C VAL A 63 -3.32 -30.40 42.50
N ASP A 64 -2.52 -29.86 41.58
CA ASP A 64 -2.41 -28.43 41.35
C ASP A 64 -3.50 -27.97 40.38
N LEU A 65 -4.22 -26.91 40.74
CA LEU A 65 -5.27 -26.32 39.91
C LEU A 65 -4.73 -25.22 38.97
N ARG A 66 -3.46 -24.83 39.12
CA ARG A 66 -2.83 -23.83 38.26
C ARG A 66 -2.72 -24.34 36.84
N GLU A 67 -2.63 -23.38 35.93
CA GLU A 67 -2.30 -23.65 34.55
C GLU A 67 -0.90 -24.24 34.44
N GLN A 68 -0.81 -25.31 33.67
CA GLN A 68 0.40 -26.06 33.39
C GLN A 68 0.53 -26.19 31.88
N PHE A 69 1.75 -26.36 31.41
CA PHE A 69 2.03 -26.59 30.00
C PHE A 69 2.51 -28.03 29.79
N LEU A 70 2.15 -28.59 28.65
CA LEU A 70 2.67 -29.85 28.14
C LEU A 70 3.24 -29.60 26.74
N GLU A 71 4.51 -29.89 26.57
CA GLU A 71 5.17 -29.81 25.26
C GLU A 71 4.91 -31.11 24.48
N ILE A 72 4.37 -30.96 23.27
CA ILE A 72 4.18 -32.06 22.34
C ILE A 72 5.38 -32.07 21.39
N PRO A 73 6.22 -33.12 21.40
CA PRO A 73 7.37 -33.23 20.51
C PRO A 73 6.91 -33.30 19.05
N HIS A 74 7.82 -32.97 18.13
CA HIS A 74 7.57 -32.96 16.69
C HIS A 74 6.80 -34.21 16.23
N GLN A 75 5.66 -33.97 15.60
CA GLN A 75 4.81 -34.99 15.00
C GLN A 75 4.74 -34.78 13.50
N THR A 76 4.92 -35.85 12.75
CA THR A 76 4.72 -35.84 11.29
C THR A 76 3.24 -36.06 10.98
N ALA A 77 2.68 -35.17 10.16
CA ALA A 77 1.34 -35.24 9.61
C ALA A 77 1.35 -34.96 8.10
N ILE A 78 0.34 -35.44 7.39
CA ILE A 78 0.16 -35.19 5.96
C ILE A 78 -1.03 -34.25 5.82
N THR A 79 -0.83 -33.15 5.09
CA THR A 79 -1.87 -32.17 4.79
C THR A 79 -2.86 -32.69 3.74
N LYS A 80 -3.97 -31.98 3.55
CA LYS A 80 -4.97 -32.28 2.52
C LYS A 80 -4.38 -32.38 1.11
N ASP A 81 -3.32 -31.61 0.83
CA ASP A 81 -2.62 -31.58 -0.46
C ASP A 81 -1.52 -32.63 -0.57
N ASN A 82 -1.52 -33.64 0.31
CA ASN A 82 -0.54 -34.72 0.37
C ASN A 82 0.91 -34.25 0.60
N ALA A 83 1.09 -33.07 1.21
CA ALA A 83 2.41 -32.61 1.63
C ALA A 83 2.68 -33.08 3.07
N PRO A 84 3.76 -33.84 3.33
CA PRO A 84 4.16 -34.19 4.68
C PRO A 84 4.76 -32.96 5.37
N ILE A 85 4.42 -32.73 6.64
CA ILE A 85 4.95 -31.66 7.47
C ILE A 85 5.22 -32.16 8.88
N SER A 86 6.24 -31.59 9.52
CA SER A 86 6.55 -31.82 10.93
C SER A 86 6.10 -30.62 11.76
N ILE A 87 5.31 -30.87 12.80
CA ILE A 87 4.76 -29.81 13.67
C ILE A 87 4.99 -30.16 15.13
N ASP A 88 5.48 -29.21 15.91
CA ASP A 88 5.46 -29.25 17.38
C ASP A 88 4.61 -28.11 17.96
N PHE A 89 4.06 -28.35 19.14
CA PHE A 89 3.18 -27.38 19.78
C PHE A 89 3.15 -27.56 21.30
N ILE A 90 2.71 -26.51 21.99
CA ILE A 90 2.55 -26.49 23.45
C ILE A 90 1.06 -26.44 23.74
N MET A 91 0.62 -27.27 24.68
CA MET A 91 -0.74 -27.27 25.20
C MET A 91 -0.74 -26.72 26.62
N PHE A 92 -1.51 -25.66 26.85
CA PHE A 92 -1.79 -25.13 28.18
C PHE A 92 -3.10 -25.70 28.70
N TYR A 93 -3.05 -26.27 29.91
CA TYR A 93 -4.19 -26.92 30.53
C TYR A 93 -4.25 -26.62 32.02
N ARG A 94 -5.45 -26.72 32.58
CA ARG A 94 -5.67 -26.65 34.03
C ARG A 94 -6.62 -27.73 34.48
N VAL A 95 -6.41 -28.26 35.68
CA VAL A 95 -7.35 -29.21 36.27
C VAL A 95 -8.55 -28.43 36.81
N PHE A 96 -9.75 -28.77 36.36
CA PHE A 96 -10.99 -28.18 36.89
C PHE A 96 -11.67 -29.11 37.90
N ASP A 97 -11.62 -30.43 37.65
CA ASP A 97 -12.11 -31.45 38.58
C ASP A 97 -10.96 -32.36 39.04
N PRO A 98 -10.40 -32.12 40.23
CA PRO A 98 -9.29 -32.90 40.75
C PRO A 98 -9.67 -34.35 41.07
N VAL A 99 -10.93 -34.66 41.38
CA VAL A 99 -11.34 -36.05 41.69
C VAL A 99 -11.27 -36.88 40.41
N THR A 100 -11.91 -36.40 39.35
CA THR A 100 -11.95 -37.04 38.04
C THR A 100 -10.55 -37.17 37.45
N SER A 101 -9.69 -36.16 37.61
CA SER A 101 -8.31 -36.19 37.13
C SER A 101 -7.44 -37.28 37.75
N VAL A 102 -7.66 -37.64 39.02
CA VAL A 102 -6.90 -38.72 39.66
C VAL A 102 -7.54 -40.09 39.47
N VAL A 103 -8.87 -40.15 39.34
CA VAL A 103 -9.62 -41.42 39.24
C VAL A 103 -9.65 -41.95 37.81
N ASN A 104 -9.91 -41.09 36.82
CA ASN A 104 -10.17 -41.53 35.45
C ASN A 104 -8.89 -41.73 34.63
N ILE A 105 -7.76 -41.18 35.07
CA ILE A 105 -6.51 -41.31 34.35
C ILE A 105 -5.30 -41.48 35.27
N ARG A 106 -4.46 -42.47 34.94
CA ARG A 106 -3.23 -42.76 35.68
C ARG A 106 -2.07 -41.86 35.26
N ASP A 107 -1.88 -41.72 33.94
CA ASP A 107 -0.82 -40.91 33.33
C ASP A 107 -1.45 -39.96 32.31
N PHE A 108 -1.74 -38.75 32.78
CA PHE A 108 -2.34 -37.71 31.94
C PHE A 108 -1.37 -37.28 30.83
N SER A 109 -0.09 -37.06 31.13
CA SER A 109 0.89 -36.56 30.17
C SER A 109 1.07 -37.51 28.98
N GLY A 110 1.23 -38.81 29.25
CA GLY A 110 1.36 -39.81 28.19
C GLY A 110 0.10 -39.96 27.33
N ALA A 111 -1.08 -39.90 27.95
CA ALA A 111 -2.33 -40.01 27.21
C ALA A 111 -2.65 -38.74 26.39
N ALA A 112 -2.41 -37.57 26.98
CA ALA A 112 -2.52 -36.28 26.33
C ALA A 112 -1.61 -36.20 25.10
N LEU A 113 -0.37 -36.72 25.20
CA LEU A 113 0.55 -36.80 24.08
C LEU A 113 -0.01 -37.59 22.88
N ASN A 114 -0.62 -38.75 23.14
CA ASN A 114 -1.18 -39.59 22.09
C ASN A 114 -2.43 -38.97 21.44
N ILE A 115 -3.28 -38.34 22.24
CA ILE A 115 -4.48 -37.64 21.74
C ILE A 115 -4.08 -36.38 20.98
N ALA A 116 -3.11 -35.63 21.47
CA ALA A 116 -2.50 -34.50 20.79
C ALA A 116 -1.99 -34.90 19.41
N ALA A 117 -1.20 -35.98 19.31
CA ALA A 117 -0.70 -36.47 18.04
C ALA A 117 -1.81 -36.90 17.07
N THR A 118 -2.84 -37.59 17.57
CA THR A 118 -3.97 -38.06 16.74
C THR A 118 -4.84 -36.90 16.27
N THR A 119 -5.12 -35.95 17.15
CA THR A 119 -5.92 -34.75 16.86
C THR A 119 -5.19 -33.84 15.88
N LEU A 120 -3.88 -33.66 16.07
CA LEU A 120 -3.03 -32.93 15.12
C LEU A 120 -3.12 -33.54 13.73
N ARG A 121 -2.97 -34.86 13.58
CA ARG A 121 -3.09 -35.54 12.28
C ARG A 121 -4.47 -35.33 11.64
N SER A 122 -5.55 -35.38 12.43
CA SER A 122 -6.91 -35.10 11.91
C SER A 122 -7.06 -33.65 11.45
N VAL A 123 -6.68 -32.66 12.26
CA VAL A 123 -6.83 -31.24 11.91
C VAL A 123 -5.97 -30.87 10.71
N VAL A 124 -4.71 -31.31 10.68
CA VAL A 124 -3.78 -31.05 9.57
C VAL A 124 -4.24 -31.74 8.30
N GLY A 125 -4.79 -32.96 8.39
CA GLY A 125 -5.33 -33.69 7.23
C GLY A 125 -6.52 -32.97 6.58
N ASP A 126 -7.29 -32.21 7.35
CA ASP A 126 -8.43 -31.43 6.83
C ASP A 126 -8.01 -30.08 6.21
N MET A 127 -6.77 -29.62 6.47
CA MET A 127 -6.26 -28.31 6.03
C MET A 127 -5.26 -28.43 4.87
N ALA A 128 -5.30 -27.46 3.96
CA ALA A 128 -4.29 -27.30 2.91
C ALA A 128 -2.96 -26.84 3.49
N LEU A 129 -1.83 -27.13 2.83
CA LEU A 129 -0.51 -26.74 3.32
C LEU A 129 -0.39 -25.21 3.51
N ASP A 130 -0.92 -24.45 2.56
CA ASP A 130 -0.92 -22.99 2.62
C ASP A 130 -1.75 -22.44 3.80
N ASP A 131 -2.90 -23.07 4.10
CA ASP A 131 -3.74 -22.70 5.25
C ASP A 131 -3.04 -22.99 6.58
N VAL A 132 -2.31 -24.10 6.68
CA VAL A 132 -1.53 -24.45 7.88
C VAL A 132 -0.43 -23.42 8.14
N LEU A 133 0.20 -22.89 7.07
CA LEU A 133 1.27 -21.90 7.18
C LEU A 133 0.74 -20.47 7.41
N SER A 134 -0.37 -20.09 6.77
CA SER A 134 -0.90 -18.73 6.79
C SER A 134 -1.95 -18.48 7.88
N LYS A 135 -2.80 -19.47 8.21
CA LYS A 135 -3.94 -19.35 9.14
C LYS A 135 -3.68 -20.08 10.46
N ARG A 136 -2.57 -19.75 11.12
CA ARG A 136 -2.17 -20.38 12.40
C ARG A 136 -3.24 -20.28 13.49
N GLU A 137 -3.94 -19.15 13.59
CA GLU A 137 -5.03 -18.97 14.58
C GLU A 137 -6.19 -19.94 14.39
N ALA A 138 -6.57 -20.23 13.15
CA ALA A 138 -7.64 -21.17 12.84
C ALA A 138 -7.25 -22.59 13.25
N MET A 139 -6.00 -22.99 12.95
CA MET A 139 -5.45 -24.27 13.39
C MET A 139 -5.38 -24.38 14.92
N ASN A 140 -4.83 -23.37 15.60
CA ASN A 140 -4.75 -23.33 17.08
C ASN A 140 -6.13 -23.47 17.72
N THR A 141 -7.13 -22.79 17.17
CA THR A 141 -8.52 -22.87 17.65
C THR A 141 -9.12 -24.26 17.43
N SER A 142 -8.93 -24.84 16.24
CA SER A 142 -9.42 -26.18 15.91
C SER A 142 -8.79 -27.26 16.80
N LEU A 143 -7.48 -27.19 17.03
CA LEU A 143 -6.75 -28.06 17.96
C LEU A 143 -7.28 -27.90 19.38
N ARG A 144 -7.41 -26.66 19.87
CA ARG A 144 -7.92 -26.40 21.23
C ARG A 144 -9.30 -27.02 21.43
N VAL A 145 -10.23 -26.82 20.50
CA VAL A 145 -11.61 -27.34 20.62
C VAL A 145 -11.63 -28.87 20.65
N LYS A 146 -10.95 -29.53 19.70
CA LYS A 146 -10.93 -30.99 19.63
C LYS A 146 -10.19 -31.61 20.82
N LEU A 147 -9.13 -30.98 21.33
CA LEU A 147 -8.42 -31.47 22.52
C LEU A 147 -9.26 -31.28 23.79
N ASP A 148 -9.92 -30.13 23.97
CA ASP A 148 -10.73 -29.84 25.15
C ASP A 148 -11.88 -30.84 25.31
N GLU A 149 -12.61 -31.14 24.22
CA GLU A 149 -13.70 -32.13 24.18
C GLU A 149 -13.26 -33.51 24.72
N VAL A 150 -12.04 -33.91 24.36
CA VAL A 150 -11.51 -35.21 24.74
C VAL A 150 -10.91 -35.20 26.15
N THR A 151 -10.29 -34.10 26.59
CA THR A 151 -9.68 -33.99 27.93
C THR A 151 -10.69 -33.72 29.04
N GLU A 152 -11.87 -33.19 28.71
CA GLU A 152 -12.91 -32.86 29.69
C GLU A 152 -13.35 -34.08 30.51
N ARG A 153 -13.41 -35.26 29.87
CA ARG A 153 -13.73 -36.55 30.55
C ARG A 153 -12.72 -36.97 31.63
N TRP A 154 -11.55 -36.32 31.65
CA TRP A 154 -10.50 -36.52 32.64
C TRP A 154 -10.44 -35.39 33.66
N GLY A 155 -11.42 -34.47 33.70
CA GLY A 155 -11.43 -33.36 34.65
C GLY A 155 -10.40 -32.27 34.34
N VAL A 156 -9.87 -32.26 33.11
CA VAL A 156 -8.87 -31.29 32.64
C VAL A 156 -9.47 -30.43 31.54
N LYS A 157 -9.22 -29.12 31.62
CA LYS A 157 -9.63 -28.14 30.62
C LYS A 157 -8.41 -27.59 29.89
N VAL A 158 -8.46 -27.58 28.57
CA VAL A 158 -7.40 -27.00 27.74
C VAL A 158 -7.68 -25.51 27.57
N THR A 159 -6.80 -24.66 28.10
CA THR A 159 -6.96 -23.20 27.99
C THR A 159 -6.53 -22.72 26.61
N ASN A 160 -5.36 -23.16 26.15
CA ASN A 160 -4.78 -22.68 24.91
C ASN A 160 -3.86 -23.73 24.26
N VAL A 161 -3.71 -23.64 22.95
CA VAL A 161 -2.80 -24.46 22.15
C VAL A 161 -2.00 -23.53 21.25
N GLU A 162 -0.68 -23.66 21.29
CA GLU A 162 0.22 -22.80 20.53
C GLU A 162 1.19 -23.65 19.71
N VAL A 163 1.06 -23.58 18.39
CA VAL A 163 2.00 -24.21 17.46
C VAL A 163 3.30 -23.41 17.40
N ARG A 164 4.43 -24.07 17.70
CA ARG A 164 5.76 -23.46 17.74
C ARG A 164 6.34 -23.39 16.34
N GLU A 165 6.62 -24.54 15.74
CA GLU A 165 7.24 -24.64 14.44
C GLU A 165 6.45 -25.57 13.51
N ILE A 166 6.48 -25.22 12.22
CA ILE A 166 5.93 -26.01 11.13
C ILE A 166 7.04 -26.14 10.12
N ASN A 167 7.60 -27.35 10.00
CA ASN A 167 8.76 -27.64 9.19
C ASN A 167 8.37 -28.61 8.06
N PRO A 168 8.11 -28.12 6.84
CA PRO A 168 8.01 -28.95 5.65
C PRO A 168 9.36 -29.60 5.31
N PRO A 169 9.38 -30.76 4.63
CA PRO A 169 10.61 -31.33 4.12
C PRO A 169 11.25 -30.41 3.08
N PRO A 170 12.59 -30.45 2.92
CA PRO A 170 13.32 -29.53 2.06
C PRO A 170 12.84 -29.54 0.61
N ALA A 171 12.44 -30.71 0.09
CA ALA A 171 11.92 -30.85 -1.28
C ALA A 171 10.64 -30.02 -1.52
N VAL A 172 9.71 -30.01 -0.56
CA VAL A 172 8.46 -29.23 -0.65
C VAL A 172 8.76 -27.74 -0.49
N GLN A 173 9.63 -27.38 0.46
CA GLN A 173 10.04 -25.99 0.70
C GLN A 173 10.68 -25.37 -0.55
N GLU A 174 11.54 -26.12 -1.25
CA GLU A 174 12.20 -25.67 -2.47
C GLU A 174 11.19 -25.50 -3.62
N ALA A 175 10.27 -26.47 -3.80
CA ALA A 175 9.21 -26.39 -4.81
C ALA A 175 8.31 -25.16 -4.58
N MET A 176 7.89 -24.92 -3.32
CA MET A 176 7.10 -23.74 -2.95
C MET A 176 7.87 -22.44 -3.20
N THR A 177 9.15 -22.38 -2.84
CA THR A 177 9.99 -21.20 -3.05
C THR A 177 10.12 -20.87 -4.53
N ARG A 178 10.31 -21.91 -5.37
CA ARG A 178 10.35 -21.78 -6.84
C ARG A 178 9.01 -21.35 -7.43
N GLN A 179 7.90 -21.89 -6.93
CA GLN A 179 6.57 -21.51 -7.39
C GLN A 179 6.21 -20.08 -6.98
N MET A 180 6.51 -19.70 -5.74
CA MET A 180 6.27 -18.35 -5.24
C MET A 180 7.13 -17.31 -5.94
N SER A 181 8.40 -17.61 -6.23
CA SER A 181 9.25 -16.70 -7.00
C SER A 181 8.73 -16.51 -8.42
N ALA A 182 8.34 -17.60 -9.10
CA ALA A 182 7.74 -17.52 -10.43
C ALA A 182 6.44 -16.71 -10.45
N GLU A 183 5.52 -16.93 -9.51
CA GLU A 183 4.27 -16.17 -9.42
C GLU A 183 4.51 -14.70 -9.05
N ARG A 184 5.47 -14.40 -8.17
CA ARG A 184 5.87 -13.02 -7.87
C ARG A 184 6.45 -12.32 -9.09
N THR A 185 7.32 -12.98 -9.85
CA THR A 185 7.86 -12.44 -11.11
C THR A 185 6.74 -12.22 -12.13
N ARG A 186 5.82 -13.18 -12.29
CA ARG A 186 4.66 -13.03 -13.18
C ARG A 186 3.82 -11.81 -12.79
N ARG A 187 3.49 -11.67 -11.51
CA ARG A 187 2.71 -10.52 -11.00
C ARG A 187 3.45 -9.21 -11.23
N ALA A 188 4.75 -9.14 -10.94
CA ALA A 188 5.56 -7.96 -11.18
C ALA A 188 5.55 -7.55 -12.66
N VAL A 189 5.71 -8.50 -13.59
CA VAL A 189 5.68 -8.23 -15.04
C VAL A 189 4.30 -7.74 -15.49
N VAL A 190 3.21 -8.33 -14.99
CA VAL A 190 1.85 -7.89 -15.30
C VAL A 190 1.63 -6.46 -14.81
N THR A 191 1.98 -6.18 -13.55
CA THR A 191 1.84 -4.84 -12.96
C THR A 191 2.71 -3.81 -13.67
N GLU A 192 3.94 -4.16 -14.06
CA GLU A 192 4.80 -3.27 -14.85
C GLU A 192 4.22 -3.00 -16.23
N SER A 193 3.67 -4.02 -16.89
CA SER A 193 3.05 -3.89 -18.21
C SER A 193 1.79 -3.03 -18.16
N GLU A 194 0.96 -3.21 -17.13
CA GLU A 194 -0.21 -2.37 -16.85
C GLU A 194 0.20 -0.92 -16.57
N GLY A 195 1.25 -0.72 -15.77
CA GLY A 195 1.83 0.60 -15.52
C GLY A 195 2.34 1.28 -16.79
N LYS A 196 3.08 0.55 -17.65
CA LYS A 196 3.56 1.06 -18.96
C LYS A 196 2.41 1.42 -19.89
N LYS A 197 1.39 0.56 -19.98
CA LYS A 197 0.19 0.83 -20.77
C LYS A 197 -0.52 2.08 -20.28
N GLN A 198 -0.74 2.19 -18.96
CA GLN A 198 -1.43 3.34 -18.37
C GLN A 198 -0.62 4.63 -18.59
N ALA A 199 0.70 4.60 -18.39
CA ALA A 199 1.58 5.73 -18.65
C ALA A 199 1.54 6.18 -20.12
N ALA A 200 1.58 5.24 -21.07
CA ALA A 200 1.49 5.55 -22.49
C ALA A 200 0.14 6.19 -22.88
N ILE A 201 -0.96 5.71 -22.29
CA ILE A 201 -2.29 6.31 -22.47
C ILE A 201 -2.31 7.73 -21.91
N THR A 202 -1.86 7.94 -20.68
CA THR A 202 -1.83 9.27 -20.05
C THR A 202 -1.00 10.26 -20.85
N VAL A 203 0.15 9.85 -21.40
CA VAL A 203 0.98 10.70 -22.27
C VAL A 203 0.26 11.03 -23.58
N ALA A 204 -0.36 10.05 -24.23
CA ALA A 204 -1.09 10.27 -25.48
C ALA A 204 -2.32 11.17 -25.29
N GLU A 205 -3.05 11.01 -24.19
CA GLU A 205 -4.16 11.88 -23.81
C GLU A 205 -3.69 13.30 -23.52
N GLY A 206 -2.58 13.45 -22.77
CA GLY A 206 -1.95 14.74 -22.51
C GLY A 206 -1.51 15.44 -23.79
N GLN A 207 -0.91 14.72 -24.75
CA GLN A 207 -0.50 15.28 -26.04
C GLN A 207 -1.72 15.72 -26.86
N LYS A 208 -2.74 14.87 -26.97
CA LYS A 208 -3.99 15.23 -27.66
C LYS A 208 -4.61 16.49 -27.06
N GLN A 209 -4.65 16.59 -25.73
CA GLN A 209 -5.21 17.74 -25.06
C GLN A 209 -4.36 19.00 -25.27
N ALA A 210 -3.03 18.87 -25.25
CA ALA A 210 -2.11 19.97 -25.57
C ALA A 210 -2.29 20.46 -27.02
N ASP A 211 -2.43 19.54 -27.98
CA ASP A 211 -2.63 19.88 -29.39
C ASP A 211 -3.95 20.63 -29.62
N VAL A 212 -5.03 20.17 -28.96
CA VAL A 212 -6.34 20.85 -29.00
C VAL A 212 -6.24 22.26 -28.40
N LEU A 213 -5.67 22.39 -27.20
CA LEU A 213 -5.50 23.68 -26.54
C LEU A 213 -4.61 24.64 -27.36
N SER A 214 -3.58 24.13 -28.02
CA SER A 214 -2.71 24.90 -28.91
C SER A 214 -3.47 25.39 -30.15
N ALA A 215 -4.28 24.52 -30.78
CA ALA A 215 -5.10 24.89 -31.92
C ALA A 215 -6.17 25.93 -31.56
N GLU A 216 -6.86 25.75 -30.43
CA GLU A 216 -7.82 26.72 -29.88
C GLU A 216 -7.13 28.05 -29.55
N GLY A 217 -5.95 28.00 -28.92
CA GLY A 217 -5.15 29.19 -28.62
C GLY A 217 -4.72 29.94 -29.88
N ALA A 218 -4.28 29.24 -30.93
CA ALA A 218 -3.91 29.83 -32.21
C ALA A 218 -5.11 30.46 -32.93
N GLN A 219 -6.27 29.80 -32.91
CA GLN A 219 -7.51 30.35 -33.45
C GLN A 219 -7.91 31.63 -32.71
N GLN A 220 -7.90 31.60 -31.37
CA GLN A 220 -8.26 32.74 -30.54
C GLN A 220 -7.29 33.91 -30.75
N ALA A 221 -6.00 33.63 -30.84
CA ALA A 221 -4.98 34.62 -31.15
C ALA A 221 -5.22 35.26 -32.52
N ALA A 222 -5.51 34.45 -33.55
CA ALA A 222 -5.81 34.95 -34.90
C ALA A 222 -7.05 35.87 -34.95
N ILE A 223 -8.11 35.49 -34.24
CA ILE A 223 -9.33 36.32 -34.11
C ILE A 223 -9.00 37.65 -33.43
N LEU A 224 -8.30 37.61 -32.29
CA LEU A 224 -7.90 38.80 -31.54
C LEU A 224 -7.01 39.72 -32.38
N THR A 225 -6.06 39.17 -33.16
CA THR A 225 -5.24 39.97 -34.06
C THR A 225 -6.06 40.63 -35.17
N ALA A 226 -7.01 39.89 -35.77
CA ALA A 226 -7.87 40.44 -36.83
C ALA A 226 -8.81 41.53 -36.29
N GLU A 227 -9.33 41.36 -35.07
CA GLU A 227 -10.12 42.38 -34.38
C GLU A 227 -9.29 43.61 -34.04
N ALA A 228 -8.07 43.41 -33.52
CA ALA A 228 -7.14 44.50 -33.21
C ALA A 228 -6.75 45.29 -34.47
N GLU A 229 -6.48 44.61 -35.59
CA GLU A 229 -6.20 45.26 -36.88
C GLU A 229 -7.41 46.06 -37.39
N ARG A 230 -8.61 45.48 -37.32
CA ARG A 230 -9.85 46.18 -37.68
C ARG A 230 -10.07 47.43 -36.83
N GLN A 231 -9.95 47.30 -35.50
CA GLN A 231 -10.08 48.45 -34.60
C GLN A 231 -9.01 49.51 -34.87
N SER A 232 -7.76 49.10 -35.08
CA SER A 232 -6.67 50.01 -35.41
C SER A 232 -6.91 50.75 -36.74
N ALA A 233 -7.44 50.06 -37.75
CA ALA A 233 -7.79 50.68 -39.04
C ALA A 233 -8.94 51.69 -38.90
N VAL A 234 -9.98 51.37 -38.13
CA VAL A 234 -11.10 52.29 -37.84
C VAL A 234 -10.61 53.53 -37.10
N LEU A 235 -9.84 53.36 -36.02
CA LEU A 235 -9.28 54.48 -35.26
C LEU A 235 -8.35 55.36 -36.11
N ARG A 236 -7.56 54.77 -37.01
CA ARG A 236 -6.75 55.53 -37.98
C ARG A 236 -7.62 56.31 -38.97
N ALA A 237 -8.67 55.70 -39.50
CA ALA A 237 -9.59 56.36 -40.42
C ALA A 237 -10.34 57.52 -39.76
N GLU A 238 -10.81 57.34 -38.53
CA GLU A 238 -11.43 58.40 -37.71
C GLU A 238 -10.44 59.52 -37.38
N GLY A 239 -9.20 59.17 -37.02
CA GLY A 239 -8.13 60.13 -36.79
C GLY A 239 -7.79 60.95 -38.04
N LEU A 240 -7.70 60.32 -39.21
CA LEU A 240 -7.50 60.99 -40.49
C LEU A 240 -8.70 61.86 -40.87
N ALA A 241 -9.94 61.37 -40.68
CA ALA A 241 -11.14 62.15 -40.95
C ALA A 241 -11.23 63.38 -40.06
N SER A 242 -10.90 63.25 -38.77
CA SER A 242 -10.82 64.38 -37.83
C SER A 242 -9.73 65.37 -38.25
N ALA A 243 -8.54 64.88 -38.61
CA ALA A 243 -7.44 65.73 -39.09
C ALA A 243 -7.81 66.46 -40.39
N LEU A 244 -8.40 65.77 -41.37
CA LEU A 244 -8.89 66.36 -42.62
C LEU A 244 -10.02 67.36 -42.39
N SER A 245 -10.90 67.12 -41.41
CA SER A 245 -11.94 68.07 -41.02
C SER A 245 -11.34 69.36 -40.45
N VAL A 246 -10.38 69.25 -39.52
CA VAL A 246 -9.66 70.40 -38.96
C VAL A 246 -8.91 71.15 -40.07
N ILE A 247 -8.22 70.44 -40.97
CA ILE A 247 -7.55 71.06 -42.13
C ILE A 247 -8.57 71.75 -43.04
N GLY A 248 -9.71 71.13 -43.31
CA GLY A 248 -10.79 71.69 -44.14
C GLY A 248 -11.44 72.92 -43.52
N GLU A 249 -11.56 72.97 -42.20
CA GLU A 249 -12.02 74.16 -41.46
C GLU A 249 -10.98 75.30 -41.54
N ILE A 250 -9.70 75.00 -41.35
CA ILE A 250 -8.61 75.98 -41.53
C ILE A 250 -8.57 76.48 -42.99
N ALA A 251 -8.78 75.60 -43.96
CA ALA A 251 -8.75 75.93 -45.39
C ALA A 251 -9.91 76.82 -45.85
N LYS A 252 -11.06 76.82 -45.15
CA LYS A 252 -12.17 77.75 -45.45
C LYS A 252 -11.85 79.22 -45.19
N GLY A 253 -10.70 79.53 -44.58
CA GLY A 253 -10.27 80.90 -44.27
C GLY A 253 -8.94 81.35 -44.89
N THR A 254 -8.31 80.64 -45.83
CA THR A 254 -6.95 81.00 -46.30
C THR A 254 -6.70 80.80 -47.80
N ASP A 255 -5.93 81.72 -48.38
CA ASP A 255 -5.57 81.91 -49.80
C ASP A 255 -5.05 80.64 -50.52
N PRO A 256 -5.42 80.38 -51.79
CA PRO A 256 -5.07 79.16 -52.54
C PRO A 256 -3.58 78.83 -52.63
N ASN A 257 -2.69 79.81 -52.44
CA ASN A 257 -1.25 79.64 -52.53
C ASN A 257 -0.61 78.90 -51.32
N THR A 258 -1.26 78.88 -50.15
CA THR A 258 -0.72 78.21 -48.95
C THR A 258 -0.88 76.67 -49.01
N ILE A 259 -1.97 76.20 -49.62
CA ILE A 259 -2.24 74.76 -49.79
C ILE A 259 -1.16 74.12 -50.68
N LEU A 260 -0.69 74.84 -51.71
CA LEU A 260 0.38 74.38 -52.60
C LEU A 260 1.73 74.23 -51.87
N LEU A 261 2.04 75.14 -50.95
CA LEU A 261 3.25 75.07 -50.11
C LEU A 261 3.21 73.88 -49.14
N GLN A 262 2.06 73.58 -48.54
CA GLN A 262 1.91 72.41 -47.67
C GLN A 262 1.99 71.10 -48.48
N TYR A 263 1.46 71.08 -49.71
CA TYR A 263 1.55 69.94 -50.64
C TYR A 263 3.01 69.67 -51.06
N LEU A 264 3.77 70.73 -51.36
CA LEU A 264 5.22 70.65 -51.62
C LEU A 264 6.01 70.23 -50.36
N GLY A 265 5.58 70.65 -49.17
CA GLY A 265 6.13 70.21 -47.89
C GLY A 265 5.90 68.72 -47.60
N ALA A 266 4.67 68.23 -47.77
CA ALA A 266 4.31 66.82 -47.65
C ALA A 266 5.02 65.95 -48.70
N LEU A 267 5.20 66.46 -49.93
CA LEU A 267 6.03 65.83 -50.97
C LEU A 267 7.50 65.72 -50.54
N LYS A 268 8.05 66.75 -49.89
CA LYS A 268 9.43 66.72 -49.37
C LYS A 268 9.59 65.72 -48.21
N GLU A 269 8.58 65.58 -47.35
CA GLU A 269 8.60 64.66 -46.22
C GLU A 269 8.39 63.19 -46.66
N LEU A 270 7.52 62.97 -47.66
CA LEU A 270 7.40 61.69 -48.38
C LEU A 270 8.70 61.31 -49.12
N ALA A 271 9.42 62.28 -49.71
CA ALA A 271 10.70 62.05 -50.35
C ALA A 271 11.85 61.70 -49.37
N ASN A 272 11.72 62.07 -48.09
CA ASN A 272 12.67 61.75 -47.03
C ASN A 272 12.28 60.48 -46.22
N SER A 273 11.10 59.89 -46.47
CA SER A 273 10.69 58.64 -45.83
C SER A 273 11.43 57.44 -46.44
N PRO A 274 12.02 56.53 -45.64
CA PRO A 274 12.93 55.48 -46.12
C PRO A 274 12.29 54.36 -46.97
N SER A 275 11.03 54.50 -47.42
CA SER A 275 10.35 53.50 -48.26
C SER A 275 10.51 53.76 -49.76
N THR A 276 11.31 52.93 -50.43
CA THR A 276 11.81 53.05 -51.82
C THR A 276 10.78 52.76 -52.93
N LYS A 277 9.55 53.27 -52.86
CA LYS A 277 8.60 53.21 -53.99
C LYS A 277 7.88 54.54 -54.18
N ILE A 278 8.48 55.43 -54.96
CA ILE A 278 7.89 56.68 -55.43
C ILE A 278 7.10 56.37 -56.72
N LEU A 279 5.77 56.35 -56.63
CA LEU A 279 4.87 56.28 -57.78
C LEU A 279 4.63 57.70 -58.30
N PHE A 280 5.19 58.03 -59.47
CA PHE A 280 4.96 59.33 -60.11
C PHE A 280 3.59 59.34 -60.80
N PRO A 281 2.71 60.30 -60.49
CA PRO A 281 1.46 60.48 -61.23
C PRO A 281 1.76 60.81 -62.70
N MET A 282 1.05 60.15 -63.63
CA MET A 282 1.19 60.32 -65.08
C MET A 282 0.90 61.76 -65.57
N GLU A 283 0.38 62.63 -64.71
CA GLU A 283 0.14 64.05 -64.97
C GLU A 283 1.45 64.86 -65.01
N LEU A 284 2.48 64.45 -64.25
CA LEU A 284 3.77 65.14 -64.21
C LEU A 284 4.55 64.99 -65.53
N THR A 285 4.34 63.87 -66.24
CA THR A 285 4.90 63.63 -67.57
C THR A 285 4.40 64.64 -68.62
N ASN A 286 3.15 65.10 -68.52
CA ASN A 286 2.58 66.08 -69.47
C ASN A 286 3.16 67.49 -69.26
N LEU A 287 3.64 67.78 -68.05
CA LEU A 287 4.34 69.03 -67.76
C LEU A 287 5.78 68.99 -68.30
N LEU A 288 6.42 67.82 -68.26
CA LEU A 288 7.79 67.62 -68.73
C LEU A 288 7.92 67.70 -70.26
N SER A 289 6.89 67.28 -71.01
CA SER A 289 6.87 67.45 -72.49
C SER A 289 6.81 68.92 -72.90
N GLY A 290 6.10 69.78 -72.14
CA GLY A 290 6.05 71.22 -72.40
C GLY A 290 7.39 71.92 -72.18
N VAL A 291 8.23 71.40 -71.28
CA VAL A 291 9.59 71.93 -71.04
C VAL A 291 10.58 71.42 -72.10
N ARG A 292 10.42 70.17 -72.55
CA ARG A 292 11.28 69.59 -73.60
C ARG A 292 11.14 70.31 -74.94
N ASP A 293 9.93 70.70 -75.34
CA ASP A 293 9.69 71.47 -76.58
C ASP A 293 10.36 72.86 -76.59
N ILE A 294 10.61 73.43 -75.40
CA ILE A 294 11.32 74.71 -75.26
C ILE A 294 12.85 74.49 -75.37
N VAL A 295 13.34 73.32 -74.95
CA VAL A 295 14.77 72.97 -74.96
C VAL A 295 15.21 72.39 -76.31
N GLU A 296 14.33 71.71 -77.06
CA GLU A 296 14.67 71.02 -78.33
C GLU A 296 14.71 71.97 -79.54
N ARG A 297 14.41 73.27 -79.37
CA ARG A 297 14.64 74.33 -80.38
C ARG A 297 16.07 74.91 -80.39
N GLN A 298 16.96 74.49 -79.49
CA GLN A 298 18.37 74.86 -79.53
C GLN A 298 19.27 73.63 -79.45
N SER A 299 19.88 73.30 -80.60
CA SER A 299 21.10 72.50 -80.79
C SER A 299 20.90 71.05 -81.31
N PRO A 300 21.23 70.78 -82.59
CA PRO A 300 21.28 69.42 -83.13
C PRO A 300 22.70 68.84 -83.00
N GLY A 301 22.81 67.54 -82.72
CA GLY A 301 24.04 66.80 -83.04
C GLY A 301 24.37 65.58 -82.21
N ASN A 302 24.02 64.42 -82.77
CA ASN A 302 24.90 63.24 -82.89
C ASN A 302 25.27 62.45 -81.62
N SER A 303 24.80 61.20 -81.52
CA SER A 303 25.69 60.05 -81.35
C SER A 303 24.98 58.70 -81.43
N ASN A 304 25.70 57.77 -82.04
CA ASN A 304 25.42 56.36 -82.27
C ASN A 304 24.97 55.58 -81.03
N THR A 305 24.01 54.69 -81.27
CA THR A 305 23.64 53.55 -80.43
C THR A 305 24.79 52.54 -80.30
N LEU A 306 25.28 52.33 -79.07
CA LEU A 306 26.04 51.15 -78.67
C LEU A 306 25.07 50.07 -78.17
N ARG A 307 24.95 48.97 -78.93
CA ARG A 307 24.32 47.73 -78.48
C ARG A 307 25.27 47.02 -77.52
N ILE A 308 24.82 46.80 -76.28
CA ILE A 308 25.43 45.83 -75.37
C ILE A 308 24.63 44.53 -75.49
N THR A 309 25.28 43.49 -76.00
CA THR A 309 24.93 42.09 -75.75
C THR A 309 25.88 41.56 -74.68
N LYS A 310 25.35 40.83 -73.69
CA LYS A 310 26.02 39.84 -72.81
C LYS A 310 25.07 39.58 -71.64
N ASP A 311 25.05 38.45 -70.96
CA ASP A 311 25.42 37.06 -71.17
C ASP A 311 24.93 36.39 -69.87
N ALA A 312 24.58 35.11 -69.97
CA ALA A 312 24.79 34.08 -68.95
C ALA A 312 24.17 34.16 -67.53
N VAL A 313 23.66 32.98 -67.14
CA VAL A 313 23.27 32.44 -65.82
C VAL A 313 21.82 32.71 -65.39
#